data_AF-A0A1B9AWW8-F1
#
_entry.id   AF-A0A1B9AWW8-F1
#
_cell.length_a   1.000
_cell.length_b   1.000
_cell.length_c   1.000
_cell.angle_alpha   90.00
_cell.angle_beta   90.00
_cell.angle_gamma   90.00
#
_symmetry.space_group_name_H-M   'P 1'
#
loop_
_entity.id
_entity.type
_entity.pdbx_description
1 polymer ?
#
loop_
_entity_poly.entity_id
_entity_poly.type
_entity_poly.pdbx_seq_one_letter_code
_entity_poly.pdbx_strand_id
1 'polypeptide(L)'
;MSILDFLFKKELVYTAKNHIDYFKVAQLFKNGGLKYKVKKQSTHSSPCQPFSADEFRQPVIYDFYVHKNERHLAQKLLSTLNESKSLELSNKRDRLAKQKEFLKMAIDWEEVNLLIQEWSSKKPLEMSPEDAAKISFLIDEIYSFPDNQKTVVESGDLFRKYLYEKYAKLSPDSIERLVYRFCFLNR
;
A
#
# COMPACT_ATOMS: atom_id res chain seq x y z
N MET A 1 53.40 6.34 -16.94
CA MET A 1 51.96 6.09 -17.12
C MET A 1 51.33 5.90 -15.75
N SER A 2 50.45 6.81 -15.31
CA SER A 2 49.80 6.71 -14.01
C SER A 2 48.58 5.78 -14.13
N ILE A 3 48.69 4.57 -13.57
CA ILE A 3 47.67 3.49 -13.62
C ILE A 3 46.46 3.79 -12.70
N LEU A 4 46.54 4.83 -11.88
CA LEU A 4 45.56 5.12 -10.83
C LEU A 4 44.40 6.02 -11.30
N ASP A 5 44.45 6.55 -12.52
CA ASP A 5 43.35 7.32 -13.14
C ASP A 5 42.36 6.43 -13.93
N PHE A 6 42.42 5.10 -13.74
CA PHE A 6 41.56 4.12 -14.42
C PHE A 6 40.11 4.14 -13.88
N LEU A 7 39.37 5.20 -14.22
CA LEU A 7 38.03 5.11 -14.80
C LEU A 7 36.96 4.30 -14.03
N PHE A 8 36.77 4.55 -12.74
CA PHE A 8 35.56 4.07 -12.02
C PHE A 8 34.32 4.90 -12.40
N LYS A 9 33.83 4.77 -13.63
CA LYS A 9 32.50 5.28 -14.03
C LYS A 9 31.44 4.41 -13.36
N LYS A 10 30.95 4.85 -12.20
CA LYS A 10 29.82 4.23 -11.51
C LYS A 10 28.53 4.73 -12.13
N GLU A 11 27.65 3.83 -12.54
CA GLU A 11 26.36 4.17 -13.15
C GLU A 11 25.24 3.86 -12.16
N LEU A 12 24.23 4.75 -12.13
CA LEU A 12 22.99 4.51 -11.39
C LEU A 12 22.22 3.39 -12.09
N VAL A 13 21.87 2.34 -11.34
CA VAL A 13 21.12 1.19 -11.88
C VAL A 13 19.76 1.00 -11.25
N TYR A 14 19.55 1.49 -10.02
CA TYR A 14 18.28 1.35 -9.33
C TYR A 14 18.09 2.43 -8.27
N THR A 15 16.85 2.88 -8.10
CA THR A 15 16.45 3.82 -7.05
C THR A 15 15.35 3.18 -6.21
N ALA A 16 15.66 2.83 -4.96
CA ALA A 16 14.68 2.32 -4.01
C ALA A 16 13.98 3.49 -3.32
N LYS A 17 12.64 3.41 -3.20
CA LYS A 17 11.80 4.50 -2.66
C LYS A 17 11.46 4.33 -1.17
N ASN A 18 11.83 3.20 -0.57
CA ASN A 18 11.59 2.89 0.83
C ASN A 18 12.66 1.89 1.34
N HIS A 19 12.69 1.69 2.66
CA HIS A 19 13.63 0.77 3.31
C HIS A 19 13.48 -0.69 2.87
N ILE A 20 12.24 -1.15 2.65
CA ILE A 20 11.96 -2.55 2.28
C ILE A 20 12.56 -2.87 0.91
N ASP A 21 12.35 -1.99 -0.07
CA ASP A 21 12.92 -2.10 -1.41
C ASP A 21 14.45 -1.99 -1.37
N TYR A 22 15.01 -1.12 -0.51
CA TYR A 22 16.45 -1.05 -0.30
C TYR A 22 17.03 -2.38 0.18
N PHE A 23 16.46 -2.99 1.23
CA PHE A 23 17.00 -4.24 1.78
C PHE A 23 16.89 -5.39 0.77
N LYS A 24 15.78 -5.47 0.03
CA LYS A 24 15.59 -6.48 -1.02
C LYS A 24 16.66 -6.37 -2.12
N VAL A 25 16.91 -5.17 -2.62
CA VAL A 25 17.88 -4.94 -3.70
C VAL A 25 19.32 -5.10 -3.21
N ALA A 26 19.62 -4.63 -1.99
CA ALA A 26 20.92 -4.80 -1.37
C ALA A 26 21.26 -6.28 -1.15
N GLN A 27 20.29 -7.08 -0.71
CA GLN A 27 20.45 -8.52 -0.54
C GLN A 27 20.62 -9.24 -1.87
N LEU A 28 19.83 -8.86 -2.88
CA LEU A 28 19.96 -9.41 -4.23
C LEU A 28 21.35 -9.17 -4.84
N PHE A 29 21.87 -7.94 -4.74
CA PHE A 29 23.19 -7.61 -5.24
C PHE A 29 24.30 -8.29 -4.45
N LYS A 30 24.14 -8.43 -3.13
CA LYS A 30 25.08 -9.17 -2.29
C LYS A 30 25.14 -10.65 -2.67
N ASN A 31 23.98 -11.30 -2.85
CA ASN A 31 23.89 -12.70 -3.24
C ASN A 31 24.41 -12.94 -4.66
N GLY A 32 24.22 -11.96 -5.56
CA GLY A 32 24.77 -11.97 -6.91
C GLY A 32 26.26 -11.61 -7.02
N GLY A 33 26.96 -11.40 -5.89
CA GLY A 33 28.39 -11.07 -5.86
C GLY A 33 28.74 -9.69 -6.45
N LEU A 34 27.75 -8.81 -6.61
CA LEU A 34 27.91 -7.52 -7.28
C LEU A 34 28.48 -6.48 -6.31
N LYS A 35 29.51 -5.74 -6.74
CA LYS A 35 30.05 -4.61 -5.96
C LYS A 35 29.22 -3.35 -6.25
N TYR A 36 28.51 -2.86 -5.24
CA TYR A 36 27.67 -1.67 -5.36
C TYR A 36 27.98 -0.62 -4.30
N LYS A 37 27.66 0.65 -4.61
CA LYS A 37 27.67 1.77 -3.67
C LYS A 37 26.25 2.31 -3.56
N VAL A 38 25.75 2.50 -2.35
CA VAL A 38 24.45 3.12 -2.11
C VAL A 38 24.63 4.54 -1.63
N LYS A 39 23.83 5.47 -2.17
CA LYS A 39 23.72 6.83 -1.66
C LYS A 39 22.28 7.05 -1.21
N LYS A 40 22.09 7.37 0.06
CA LYS A 40 20.80 7.87 0.57
C LYS A 40 20.64 9.29 0.06
N GLN A 41 19.54 9.60 -0.64
CA GLN A 41 19.18 10.99 -0.90
C GLN A 41 18.64 11.56 0.41
N SER A 42 19.41 12.45 1.03
CA SER A 42 18.90 13.36 2.05
C SER A 42 18.30 14.54 1.30
N THR A 43 16.98 14.70 1.41
CA THR A 43 16.38 16.01 1.25
C THR A 43 16.98 16.92 2.32
N HIS A 44 17.43 18.10 1.92
CA HIS A 44 18.13 19.06 2.75
C HIS A 44 17.40 19.30 4.09
N SER A 45 18.00 18.87 5.20
CA SER A 45 17.84 19.60 6.46
C SER A 45 18.91 20.68 6.46
N SER A 46 18.50 21.91 6.15
CA SER A 46 19.32 23.08 6.46
C SER A 46 19.59 23.09 7.98
N PRO A 47 20.77 23.49 8.47
CA PRO A 47 21.16 23.31 9.87
C PRO A 47 20.35 24.12 10.90
N CYS A 48 19.28 24.81 10.50
CA CYS A 48 18.59 25.82 11.31
C CYS A 48 17.06 25.83 11.18
N GLN A 49 16.41 24.74 10.76
CA GLN A 49 14.94 24.67 10.84
C GLN A 49 14.48 23.92 12.09
N PRO A 50 13.51 24.46 12.85
CA PRO A 50 12.91 23.74 13.96
C PRO A 50 12.24 22.47 13.43
N PHE A 51 12.39 21.37 14.17
CA PHE A 51 11.79 20.07 13.92
C PHE A 51 10.30 20.24 13.56
N SER A 52 9.98 20.13 12.27
CA SER A 52 8.60 20.07 11.81
C SER A 52 8.18 18.61 11.80
N ALA A 53 7.03 18.30 12.40
CA ALA A 53 6.47 16.95 12.50
C ALA A 53 6.20 16.28 11.13
N ASP A 54 6.41 16.99 10.02
CA ASP A 54 6.34 16.50 8.64
C ASP A 54 7.58 15.69 8.16
N GLU A 55 8.64 15.60 8.97
CA GLU A 55 9.84 14.81 8.62
C GLU A 55 9.58 13.29 8.55
N PHE A 56 8.49 12.80 9.15
CA PHE A 56 8.10 11.39 9.08
C PHE A 56 7.41 10.97 7.77
N ARG A 57 7.10 11.93 6.88
CA ARG A 57 6.42 11.66 5.60
C ARG A 57 7.33 11.73 4.37
N GLN A 58 8.63 11.97 4.55
CA GLN A 58 9.52 12.07 3.40
C GLN A 58 9.96 10.67 2.91
N PRO A 59 9.76 10.34 1.63
CA PRO A 59 10.17 9.05 1.09
C PRO A 59 11.68 8.91 1.22
N VAL A 60 12.12 7.86 1.92
CA VAL A 60 13.55 7.59 2.05
C VAL A 60 14.04 6.94 0.76
N ILE A 61 14.74 7.73 -0.05
CA ILE A 61 15.22 7.32 -1.37
C ILE A 61 16.68 6.85 -1.28
N TYR A 62 16.96 5.68 -1.87
CA TYR A 62 18.28 5.08 -1.96
C TYR A 62 18.68 4.83 -3.41
N ASP A 63 19.75 5.46 -3.85
CA ASP A 63 20.31 5.27 -5.19
C ASP A 63 21.43 4.24 -5.16
N PHE A 64 21.30 3.20 -5.98
CA PHE A 64 22.28 2.13 -6.14
C PHE A 64 23.15 2.38 -7.38
N TYR A 65 24.46 2.48 -7.15
CA TYR A 65 25.46 2.67 -8.18
C TYR A 65 26.36 1.45 -8.28
N VAL A 66 26.63 1.00 -9.50
CA VAL A 66 27.51 -0.15 -9.78
C VAL A 66 28.52 0.23 -10.84
N HIS A 67 29.56 -0.58 -10.99
CA HIS A 67 30.54 -0.36 -12.02
C HIS A 67 29.91 -0.49 -13.41
N LYS A 68 30.27 0.40 -14.35
CA LYS A 68 29.75 0.34 -15.73
C LYS A 68 29.91 -1.05 -16.36
N ASN A 69 31.04 -1.71 -16.09
CA ASN A 69 31.34 -3.05 -16.60
C ASN A 69 30.39 -4.12 -16.03
N GLU A 70 29.77 -3.89 -14.88
CA GLU A 70 28.88 -4.83 -14.18
C GLU A 70 27.40 -4.45 -14.31
N ARG A 71 27.08 -3.41 -15.08
CA ARG A 71 25.70 -2.93 -15.29
C ARG A 71 24.78 -4.01 -15.84
N HIS A 72 25.26 -4.80 -16.80
CA HIS A 72 24.49 -5.88 -17.41
C HIS A 72 24.11 -6.97 -16.38
N LEU A 73 25.02 -7.25 -15.45
CA LEU A 73 24.78 -8.18 -14.35
C LEU A 73 23.74 -7.61 -13.37
N ALA A 74 23.83 -6.31 -13.06
CA ALA A 74 22.85 -5.62 -12.23
C ALA A 74 21.44 -5.65 -12.87
N GLN A 75 21.34 -5.37 -14.18
CA GLN A 75 20.09 -5.42 -14.93
C GLN A 75 19.47 -6.82 -14.95
N LYS A 76 20.29 -7.87 -15.15
CA LYS A 76 19.84 -9.26 -15.12
C LYS A 76 19.30 -9.67 -13.75
N LEU A 77 19.94 -9.24 -12.66
CA LEU A 77 19.44 -9.50 -11.31
C LEU A 77 18.10 -8.77 -11.07
N LEU A 78 18.01 -7.50 -11.48
CA LEU A 78 16.81 -6.68 -11.32
C LEU A 78 15.62 -7.21 -12.15
N SER A 79 15.86 -7.79 -13.33
CA SER A 79 14.79 -8.39 -14.13
C SER A 79 14.18 -9.63 -13.46
N THR A 80 15.01 -10.49 -12.84
CA THR A 80 14.52 -11.64 -12.05
C THR A 80 13.66 -11.21 -10.85
N LEU A 81 13.97 -10.07 -10.24
CA LEU A 81 13.16 -9.48 -9.16
C LEU A 81 11.78 -9.06 -9.68
N ASN A 82 11.72 -8.42 -10.86
CA ASN A 82 10.47 -7.95 -11.46
C ASN A 82 9.58 -9.09 -11.97
N GLU A 83 10.17 -10.15 -12.52
CA GLU A 83 9.45 -11.37 -12.90
C GLU A 83 8.85 -12.07 -11.68
N SER A 84 9.62 -12.20 -10.60
CA SER A 84 9.14 -12.78 -9.34
C SER A 84 8.01 -11.96 -8.73
N LYS A 85 8.13 -10.63 -8.75
CA LYS A 85 7.10 -9.70 -8.26
C LYS A 85 5.82 -9.77 -9.10
N SER A 86 5.95 -9.92 -10.42
CA SER A 86 4.82 -10.05 -11.34
C SER A 86 4.09 -11.39 -11.16
N LEU A 87 4.83 -12.47 -10.92
CA LEU A 87 4.28 -13.79 -10.63
C LEU A 87 3.57 -13.83 -9.27
N GLU A 88 4.14 -13.22 -8.22
CA GLU A 88 3.49 -13.07 -6.92
C GLU A 88 2.21 -12.22 -7.00
N LEU A 89 2.23 -11.13 -7.76
CA LEU A 89 1.06 -10.26 -7.99
C LEU A 89 -0.05 -10.98 -8.77
N SER A 90 0.31 -11.79 -9.78
CA SER A 90 -0.65 -12.60 -10.52
C SER A 90 -1.30 -13.65 -9.62
N ASN A 91 -0.48 -14.42 -8.90
CA ASN A 91 -0.96 -15.46 -7.98
C ASN A 91 -1.79 -14.87 -6.82
N LYS A 92 -1.44 -13.69 -6.33
CA LYS A 92 -2.21 -12.99 -5.29
C LYS A 92 -3.55 -12.51 -5.83
N ARG A 93 -3.61 -12.01 -7.08
CA ARG A 93 -4.87 -11.60 -7.73
C ARG A 93 -5.79 -12.78 -8.00
N ASP A 94 -5.27 -13.91 -8.47
CA ASP A 94 -6.08 -15.11 -8.72
C ASP A 94 -6.61 -15.72 -7.42
N ARG A 95 -5.80 -15.71 -6.35
CA ARG A 95 -6.27 -16.10 -5.01
C ARG A 95 -7.30 -15.12 -4.44
N LEU A 96 -7.09 -13.80 -4.58
CA LEU A 96 -8.06 -12.80 -4.14
C LEU A 96 -9.37 -12.88 -4.94
N ALA A 97 -9.29 -13.14 -6.24
CA ALA A 97 -10.45 -13.28 -7.12
C ALA A 97 -11.24 -14.53 -6.73
N LYS A 98 -10.58 -15.68 -6.57
CA LYS A 98 -11.22 -16.91 -6.09
C LYS A 98 -11.79 -16.78 -4.68
N GLN A 99 -11.12 -16.05 -3.78
CA GLN A 99 -11.61 -15.81 -2.42
C GLN A 99 -12.79 -14.83 -2.42
N LYS A 100 -12.77 -13.79 -3.26
CA LYS A 100 -13.89 -12.86 -3.49
C LYS A 100 -15.09 -13.52 -4.17
N GLU A 101 -14.85 -14.50 -5.04
CA GLU A 101 -15.90 -15.27 -5.73
C GLU A 101 -16.53 -16.31 -4.80
N PHE A 102 -15.72 -16.96 -3.94
CA PHE A 102 -16.18 -17.86 -2.88
C PHE A 102 -16.96 -17.11 -1.78
N LEU A 103 -16.52 -15.91 -1.38
CA LEU A 103 -17.27 -15.04 -0.46
C LEU A 103 -18.54 -14.45 -1.09
N LYS A 104 -18.64 -14.36 -2.43
CA LYS A 104 -19.83 -13.83 -3.12
C LYS A 104 -21.00 -14.81 -3.15
N MET A 105 -20.75 -16.11 -3.00
CA MET A 105 -21.81 -17.11 -2.97
C MET A 105 -22.19 -17.39 -1.51
N ALA A 106 -23.36 -16.87 -1.14
CA ALA A 106 -24.01 -16.92 0.18
C ALA A 106 -23.51 -15.92 1.25
N ILE A 107 -23.36 -14.63 0.88
CA ILE A 107 -23.43 -13.57 1.89
C ILE A 107 -24.84 -13.56 2.49
N ASP A 108 -24.94 -13.88 3.77
CA ASP A 108 -26.16 -13.66 4.55
C ASP A 108 -26.28 -12.16 4.84
N TRP A 109 -27.12 -11.49 4.06
CA TRP A 109 -27.31 -10.05 4.16
C TRP A 109 -28.07 -9.64 5.42
N GLU A 110 -28.87 -10.54 6.01
CA GLU A 110 -29.56 -10.28 7.27
C GLU A 110 -28.53 -10.24 8.40
N GLU A 111 -27.65 -11.24 8.44
CA GLU A 111 -26.53 -11.29 9.38
C GLU A 111 -25.60 -10.08 9.21
N VAL A 112 -25.24 -9.71 7.98
CA VAL A 112 -24.42 -8.52 7.70
C VAL A 112 -25.07 -7.24 8.23
N ASN A 113 -26.38 -7.05 8.04
CA ASN A 113 -27.10 -5.89 8.55
C ASN A 113 -27.05 -5.82 10.09
N LEU A 114 -27.25 -6.95 10.77
CA LEU A 114 -27.14 -7.03 12.23
C LEU A 114 -25.72 -6.70 12.72
N LEU A 115 -24.70 -7.23 12.06
CA LEU A 115 -23.31 -6.96 12.40
C LEU A 115 -22.94 -5.48 12.24
N ILE A 116 -23.45 -4.79 11.21
CA ILE A 116 -23.23 -3.34 11.04
C ILE A 116 -23.89 -2.54 12.17
N GLN A 117 -25.10 -2.94 12.59
CA GLN A 117 -25.79 -2.31 13.71
C GLN A 117 -25.03 -2.50 15.03
N GLU A 118 -24.51 -3.69 15.26
CA GLU A 118 -23.70 -3.98 16.45
C GLU A 118 -22.37 -3.24 16.42
N TRP A 119 -21.67 -3.24 15.27
CA TRP A 119 -20.39 -2.57 15.08
C TRP A 119 -20.44 -1.06 15.30
N SER A 120 -21.55 -0.43 14.93
CA SER A 120 -21.76 1.00 15.13
C SER A 120 -22.18 1.36 16.56
N SER A 121 -22.63 0.37 17.35
CA SER A 121 -23.06 0.54 18.74
C SER A 121 -21.96 0.20 19.75
N LYS A 122 -21.05 -0.71 19.40
CA LYS A 122 -19.91 -1.15 20.24
C LYS A 122 -18.59 -0.56 19.75
N LYS A 123 -17.56 -0.56 20.61
CA LYS A 123 -16.19 -0.23 20.17
C LYS A 123 -15.70 -1.33 19.20
N PRO A 124 -14.94 -0.97 18.12
CA PRO A 124 -14.47 -1.93 17.12
C PRO A 124 -13.66 -3.12 17.68
N LEU A 125 -13.15 -3.02 18.90
CA LEU A 125 -12.36 -4.07 19.55
C LEU A 125 -13.19 -5.23 20.12
N GLU A 126 -14.51 -5.11 20.23
CA GLU A 126 -15.35 -6.15 20.85
C GLU A 126 -15.94 -7.16 19.84
N MET A 127 -15.77 -6.92 18.54
CA MET A 127 -16.30 -7.81 17.51
C MET A 127 -15.41 -9.06 17.36
N SER A 128 -16.04 -10.22 17.20
CA SER A 128 -15.30 -11.46 16.97
C SER A 128 -14.54 -11.39 15.62
N PRO A 129 -13.38 -12.06 15.48
CA PRO A 129 -12.65 -12.08 14.21
C PRO A 129 -13.46 -12.66 13.03
N GLU A 130 -14.40 -13.57 13.31
CA GLU A 130 -15.29 -14.17 12.31
C GLU A 130 -16.33 -13.16 11.81
N ASP A 131 -16.95 -12.43 12.72
CA ASP A 131 -17.93 -11.39 12.38
C ASP A 131 -17.26 -10.21 11.67
N ALA A 132 -16.07 -9.82 12.14
CA ALA A 132 -15.25 -8.82 11.49
C ALA A 132 -14.87 -9.26 10.06
N ALA A 133 -14.58 -10.54 9.84
CA ALA A 133 -14.31 -11.07 8.50
C ALA A 133 -15.54 -10.98 7.59
N LYS A 134 -16.75 -11.24 8.10
CA LYS A 134 -18.00 -11.16 7.34
C LYS A 134 -18.29 -9.76 6.83
N ILE A 135 -18.01 -8.71 7.62
CA ILE A 135 -18.20 -7.31 7.20
C ILE A 135 -16.91 -6.64 6.69
N SER A 136 -15.78 -7.37 6.68
CA SER A 136 -14.46 -6.82 6.33
C SER A 136 -14.44 -6.13 4.97
N PHE A 137 -15.17 -6.69 3.99
CA PHE A 137 -15.26 -6.08 2.68
C PHE A 137 -15.94 -4.70 2.71
N LEU A 138 -16.93 -4.47 3.57
CA LEU A 138 -17.56 -3.15 3.73
C LEU A 138 -16.65 -2.17 4.49
N ILE A 139 -15.88 -2.68 5.45
CA ILE A 139 -14.86 -1.89 6.15
C ILE A 139 -13.78 -1.44 5.17
N ASP A 140 -13.32 -2.35 4.30
CA ASP A 140 -12.36 -2.03 3.24
C ASP A 140 -12.89 -0.96 2.28
N GLU A 141 -14.19 -1.01 1.93
CA GLU A 141 -14.84 0.03 1.12
C GLU A 141 -14.80 1.39 1.82
N ILE A 142 -15.09 1.46 3.12
CA ILE A 142 -15.00 2.71 3.90
C ILE A 142 -13.59 3.30 3.83
N TYR A 143 -12.54 2.48 4.01
CA TYR A 143 -11.16 2.96 4.02
C TYR A 143 -10.58 3.25 2.64
N SER A 144 -11.13 2.65 1.59
CA SER A 144 -10.63 2.79 0.21
C SER A 144 -11.44 3.77 -0.64
N PHE A 145 -12.64 4.18 -0.19
CA PHE A 145 -13.44 5.14 -0.92
C PHE A 145 -12.71 6.49 -0.99
N PRO A 146 -12.52 7.05 -2.20
CA PRO A 146 -11.72 8.24 -2.36
C PRO A 146 -12.40 9.43 -1.70
N ASP A 147 -11.69 10.08 -0.78
CA ASP A 147 -12.08 11.42 -0.35
C ASP A 147 -11.91 12.36 -1.53
N ASN A 148 -13.00 12.96 -1.97
CA ASN A 148 -13.06 13.75 -3.20
C ASN A 148 -12.51 15.19 -2.99
N GLN A 149 -11.84 15.45 -1.87
CA GLN A 149 -11.32 16.76 -1.44
C GLN A 149 -12.39 17.85 -1.26
N LYS A 150 -13.66 17.47 -1.14
CA LYS A 150 -14.75 18.38 -0.80
C LYS A 150 -15.03 18.38 0.70
N THR A 151 -16.15 18.98 1.12
CA THR A 151 -16.58 18.90 2.53
C THR A 151 -16.93 17.46 2.90
N VAL A 152 -16.71 17.09 4.17
CA VAL A 152 -17.03 15.75 4.71
C VAL A 152 -18.48 15.33 4.42
N VAL A 153 -19.40 16.31 4.40
CA VAL A 153 -20.82 16.08 4.08
C VAL A 153 -20.99 15.62 2.63
N GLU A 154 -20.35 16.29 1.67
CA GLU A 154 -20.42 15.94 0.26
C GLU A 154 -19.73 14.59 -0.04
N SER A 155 -18.60 14.31 0.61
CA SER A 155 -17.95 12.99 0.53
C SER A 155 -18.87 11.90 1.08
N GLY A 156 -19.57 12.17 2.19
CA GLY A 156 -20.55 11.27 2.79
C GLY A 156 -21.73 10.97 1.87
N ASP A 157 -22.28 11.98 1.19
CA ASP A 157 -23.41 11.80 0.26
C ASP A 157 -23.02 10.99 -0.99
N LEU A 158 -21.80 11.18 -1.51
CA LEU A 158 -21.28 10.34 -2.59
C LEU A 158 -21.09 8.90 -2.15
N PHE A 159 -20.55 8.69 -0.95
CA PHE A 159 -20.37 7.35 -0.41
C PHE A 159 -21.71 6.66 -0.15
N ARG A 160 -22.71 7.39 0.35
CA ARG A 160 -24.09 6.90 0.49
C ARG A 160 -24.63 6.41 -0.86
N LYS A 161 -24.54 7.25 -1.90
CA LYS A 161 -25.02 6.89 -3.25
C LYS A 161 -24.33 5.65 -3.79
N TYR A 162 -23.01 5.56 -3.61
CA TYR A 162 -22.23 4.40 -3.98
C TYR A 162 -22.69 3.11 -3.28
N LEU A 163 -22.96 3.16 -1.97
CA LEU A 163 -23.45 2.00 -1.22
C LEU A 163 -24.83 1.54 -1.70
N TYR A 164 -25.74 2.47 -1.98
CA TYR A 164 -27.05 2.12 -2.55
C TYR A 164 -26.95 1.45 -3.92
N GLU A 165 -26.05 1.92 -4.79
CA GLU A 165 -25.86 1.35 -6.13
C GLU A 165 -25.17 -0.01 -6.08
N LYS A 166 -24.19 -0.19 -5.18
CA LYS A 166 -23.37 -1.41 -5.13
C LYS A 166 -23.95 -2.52 -4.26
N TYR A 167 -24.70 -2.17 -3.21
CA TYR A 167 -25.17 -3.09 -2.18
C TYR A 167 -26.67 -2.97 -1.94
N ALA A 168 -27.47 -3.32 -2.96
CA ALA A 168 -28.93 -3.21 -2.94
C ALA A 168 -29.65 -3.99 -1.81
N LYS A 169 -28.96 -4.90 -1.11
CA LYS A 169 -29.49 -5.71 0.00
C LYS A 169 -29.15 -5.16 1.39
N LEU A 170 -28.33 -4.11 1.49
CA LEU A 170 -28.13 -3.42 2.77
C LEU A 170 -29.39 -2.64 3.12
N SER A 171 -29.75 -2.66 4.40
CA SER A 171 -30.84 -1.83 4.89
C SER A 171 -30.43 -0.35 4.87
N PRO A 172 -31.40 0.59 4.73
CA PRO A 172 -31.12 2.02 4.81
C PRO A 172 -30.37 2.40 6.08
N ASP A 173 -30.74 1.82 7.23
CA ASP A 173 -30.09 2.07 8.52
C ASP A 173 -28.62 1.61 8.54
N SER A 174 -28.32 0.45 7.94
CA SER A 174 -26.94 -0.04 7.81
C SER A 174 -26.12 0.90 6.93
N ILE A 175 -26.70 1.38 5.82
CA ILE A 175 -26.04 2.35 4.94
C ILE A 175 -25.73 3.63 5.70
N GLU A 176 -26.68 4.21 6.44
CA GLU A 176 -26.44 5.42 7.23
C GLU A 176 -25.34 5.24 8.28
N ARG A 177 -25.27 4.07 8.92
CA ARG A 177 -24.21 3.75 9.90
C ARG A 177 -22.83 3.66 9.25
N LEU A 178 -22.73 3.05 8.06
CA LEU A 178 -21.49 3.00 7.28
C LEU A 178 -21.06 4.40 6.83
N VAL A 179 -22.01 5.22 6.37
CA VAL A 179 -21.75 6.61 5.96
C VAL A 179 -21.31 7.46 7.15
N TYR A 180 -21.98 7.35 8.29
CA TYR A 180 -21.57 8.02 9.52
C TYR A 180 -20.13 7.65 9.90
N ARG A 181 -19.78 6.37 9.79
CA ARG A 181 -18.42 5.90 10.08
C ARG A 181 -17.39 6.45 9.11
N PHE A 182 -17.70 6.45 7.81
CA PHE A 182 -16.88 7.06 6.78
C PHE A 182 -16.64 8.55 7.07
N CYS A 183 -17.70 9.31 7.37
CA CYS A 183 -17.60 10.72 7.72
C CYS A 183 -16.79 10.95 8.99
N PHE A 184 -16.94 10.11 10.02
CA PHE A 184 -16.16 10.22 11.26
C PHE A 184 -14.67 10.00 11.03
N LEU A 185 -14.29 9.07 10.15
CA LEU A 185 -12.88 8.79 9.84
C LEU A 185 -12.20 9.87 9.00
N ASN A 186 -12.99 10.69 8.28
CA ASN A 186 -12.50 11.75 7.40
C ASN A 186 -12.70 13.17 7.98
N ARG A 187 -13.10 13.28 9.26
CA ARG A 187 -13.11 14.56 10.02
C ARG A 187 -11.74 14.84 10.62
#